data_AF-A0A6F8XV30-F1
#
_entry.id   AF-A0A6F8XV30-F1
#
_cell.length_a   1.000
_cell.length_b   1.000
_cell.length_c   1.000
_cell.angle_alpha   90.00
_cell.angle_beta   90.00
_cell.angle_gamma   90.00
#
_symmetry.space_group_name_H-M   'P 1'
#
loop_
_entity.id
_entity.type
_entity.pdbx_description
1 polymer ?
#
loop_
_entity_poly.entity_id
_entity_poly.type
_entity_poly.pdbx_seq_one_letter_code
_entity_poly.pdbx_strand_id
1 'polypeptide(L)'
;MTVYRDPRAMSRDELIAYFDGGGDISELLREASPGPDLGPAPSPESVPMIVTGVRLSAAAVRRLDELAGSDKAGRSGLIRQAIEEFLQRHAGEAAA
;
A
#
# COMPACT_ATOMS: atom_id res chain seq x y z
N MET A 1 10.57 29.36 8.03
CA MET A 1 9.77 30.07 7.01
C MET A 1 9.73 29.17 5.78
N THR A 2 8.72 28.30 5.68
CA THR A 2 8.52 27.49 4.47
C THR A 2 7.95 28.42 3.40
N VAL A 3 8.71 28.61 2.32
CA VAL A 3 8.27 29.40 1.17
C VAL A 3 7.08 28.66 0.58
N TYR A 4 5.88 29.20 0.80
CA TYR A 4 4.65 28.68 0.21
C TYR A 4 4.73 28.89 -1.30
N ARG A 5 5.02 27.84 -2.03
CA ARG A 5 5.07 27.84 -3.50
C ARG A 5 3.81 27.15 -3.99
N ASP A 6 3.04 27.84 -4.81
CA ASP A 6 1.82 27.29 -5.40
C ASP A 6 2.14 26.02 -6.21
N PRO A 7 1.64 24.84 -5.81
CA PRO A 7 1.92 23.60 -6.54
C PRO A 7 1.41 23.64 -7.99
N ARG A 8 0.44 24.49 -8.32
CA ARG A 8 -0.08 24.63 -9.69
C ARG A 8 0.89 25.31 -10.65
N ALA A 9 1.84 26.06 -10.10
CA ALA A 9 2.91 26.71 -10.86
C ALA A 9 4.21 25.89 -10.88
N MET A 10 4.23 24.73 -10.21
CA MET A 10 5.40 23.85 -10.19
C MET A 10 5.43 22.98 -11.45
N SER A 11 6.63 22.76 -11.98
CA SER A 11 6.86 21.70 -12.97
C SER A 11 6.63 20.32 -12.33
N ARG A 12 6.47 19.29 -13.19
CA ARG A 12 6.23 17.91 -12.74
C ARG A 12 7.30 17.41 -11.76
N ASP A 13 8.57 17.69 -12.04
CA ASP A 13 9.68 17.23 -11.20
C ASP A 13 9.71 17.96 -9.86
N GLU A 14 9.33 19.25 -9.85
CA GLU A 14 9.20 20.04 -8.62
C GLU A 14 8.02 19.56 -7.76
N LEU A 15 6.91 19.14 -8.38
CA LEU A 15 5.80 18.52 -7.68
C LEU A 15 6.22 17.21 -7.01
N ILE A 16 6.92 16.34 -7.72
CA ILE A 16 7.42 15.07 -7.18
C ILE A 16 8.32 15.32 -5.96
N ALA A 17 9.28 16.24 -6.08
CA ALA A 17 10.15 16.60 -4.96
C ALA A 17 9.39 17.23 -3.77
N TYR A 18 8.35 18.04 -4.05
CA TYR A 18 7.48 18.61 -3.02
C TYR A 18 6.68 17.54 -2.28
N PHE A 19 6.20 16.51 -2.98
CA PHE A 19 5.53 15.36 -2.38
C PHE A 19 6.46 14.50 -1.54
N ASP A 20 7.64 14.17 -2.04
CA ASP A 20 8.64 13.39 -1.32
C ASP A 20 9.13 14.11 -0.04
N GLY A 21 9.06 15.45 -0.02
CA GLY A 21 9.35 16.30 1.13
C GLY A 21 8.20 16.45 2.14
N GLY A 22 7.05 15.80 1.94
CA GLY A 22 5.90 15.88 2.84
C GLY A 22 5.08 17.17 2.69
N GLY A 23 5.04 17.76 1.50
CA GLY A 23 4.24 18.94 1.20
C GLY A 23 2.72 18.72 1.39
N ASP A 24 2.04 19.74 1.91
CA ASP A 24 0.59 19.72 2.15
C ASP A 24 -0.18 20.15 0.89
N ILE A 25 -1.00 19.24 0.35
CA ILE A 25 -1.85 19.50 -0.82
C ILE A 25 -3.32 19.72 -0.49
N SER A 26 -3.66 19.89 0.79
CA SER A 26 -5.04 20.10 1.25
C SER A 26 -5.72 21.25 0.50
N GLU A 27 -5.00 22.34 0.22
CA GLU A 27 -5.52 23.49 -0.54
C GLU A 27 -5.74 23.17 -2.04
N LEU A 28 -4.91 22.30 -2.63
CA LEU A 28 -5.08 21.87 -4.02
C LEU A 28 -6.29 20.94 -4.17
N LEU A 29 -6.51 20.07 -3.18
CA LEU A 29 -7.66 19.18 -3.09
C LEU A 29 -8.95 19.93 -2.76
N ARG A 30 -8.88 21.02 -1.97
CA ARG A 30 -10.03 21.83 -1.56
C ARG A 30 -10.76 22.48 -2.72
N GLU A 31 -10.03 22.81 -3.78
CA GLU A 31 -10.58 23.41 -5.01
C GLU A 31 -10.64 22.40 -6.17
N ALA A 32 -10.22 21.15 -5.94
CA ALA A 32 -10.29 20.11 -6.96
C ALA A 32 -11.75 19.82 -7.29
N SER A 33 -12.12 19.99 -8.55
CA SER A 33 -13.40 19.48 -9.03
C SER A 33 -13.36 17.95 -8.99
N PRO A 34 -14.44 17.29 -8.54
CA PRO A 34 -14.53 15.83 -8.61
C PRO A 34 -14.17 15.36 -10.01
N GLY A 35 -13.18 14.46 -10.09
CA GLY A 35 -12.82 13.83 -11.35
C GLY A 35 -14.00 13.04 -11.92
N PRO A 36 -13.95 12.68 -13.21
CA PRO A 36 -14.94 11.78 -13.79
C PRO A 36 -15.05 10.51 -12.95
N ASP A 37 -16.28 10.07 -12.68
CA ASP A 37 -16.53 8.80 -12.01
C ASP A 37 -15.87 7.68 -12.81
N LEU A 38 -14.80 7.11 -12.24
CA LEU A 38 -14.03 6.02 -12.85
C LEU A 38 -14.78 4.68 -12.76
N GLY A 39 -16.01 4.71 -12.26
CA GLY A 39 -16.84 3.55 -12.03
C GLY A 39 -16.51 2.87 -10.70
N PRO A 40 -17.20 1.75 -10.41
CA PRO A 40 -16.98 1.01 -9.19
C PRO A 40 -15.53 0.55 -9.09
N ALA A 41 -14.98 0.62 -7.88
CA ALA A 41 -13.66 0.05 -7.60
C ALA A 41 -13.63 -1.41 -8.07
N PRO A 42 -12.55 -1.85 -8.75
CA PRO A 42 -12.45 -3.21 -9.24
C PRO A 42 -12.65 -4.18 -8.08
N SER A 43 -13.37 -5.28 -8.33
CA SER A 43 -13.55 -6.34 -7.35
C SER A 43 -12.17 -6.80 -6.84
N PRO A 44 -11.98 -7.08 -5.54
CA PRO A 44 -10.72 -7.61 -5.02
C PRO A 44 -10.23 -8.85 -5.78
N GLU A 45 -11.17 -9.66 -6.27
CA GLU A 45 -10.96 -10.85 -7.10
C GLU A 45 -10.38 -10.53 -8.49
N SER A 46 -10.57 -9.29 -8.96
CA SER A 46 -10.11 -8.79 -10.26
C SER A 46 -8.78 -8.03 -10.18
N VAL A 47 -8.26 -7.79 -8.97
CA VAL A 47 -6.95 -7.17 -8.79
C VAL A 47 -5.87 -8.19 -9.14
N PRO A 48 -4.97 -7.91 -10.10
CA PRO A 48 -3.90 -8.82 -10.44
C PRO A 48 -3.05 -9.14 -9.20
N MET A 49 -2.71 -10.41 -9.01
CA MET A 49 -1.78 -10.81 -7.96
C MET A 49 -0.44 -10.10 -8.16
N ILE A 50 -0.07 -9.23 -7.23
CA ILE A 50 1.23 -8.56 -7.22
C ILE A 50 2.24 -9.48 -6.53
N VAL A 51 3.32 -9.81 -7.24
CA VAL A 51 4.45 -10.54 -6.65
C VAL A 51 5.33 -9.56 -5.90
N THR A 52 5.30 -9.64 -4.57
CA THR A 52 6.17 -8.86 -3.68
C THR A 52 7.25 -9.75 -3.06
N GLY A 53 8.50 -9.30 -3.12
CA GLY A 53 9.61 -9.95 -2.40
C GLY A 53 9.79 -9.36 -1.01
N VAL A 54 9.87 -10.22 0.01
CA VAL A 54 10.18 -9.84 1.40
C VAL A 54 11.44 -10.55 1.89
N ARG A 55 12.24 -9.87 2.71
CA ARG A 55 13.43 -10.47 3.33
C ARG A 55 13.06 -11.02 4.70
N LEU A 56 13.29 -12.32 4.88
CA LEU A 56 13.10 -13.02 6.15
C LEU A 56 14.43 -13.62 6.59
N SER A 57 14.58 -13.87 7.88
CA SER A 57 15.74 -14.61 8.39
C SER A 57 15.71 -16.06 7.89
N ALA A 58 16.89 -16.66 7.71
CA ALA A 58 16.98 -18.06 7.30
C ALA A 58 16.29 -19.02 8.30
N ALA A 59 16.21 -18.65 9.59
CA ALA A 59 15.48 -19.41 10.58
C ALA A 59 13.96 -19.34 10.35
N ALA A 60 13.42 -18.14 10.04
CA ALA A 60 12.00 -17.98 9.72
C ALA A 60 11.61 -18.73 8.44
N VAL A 61 12.45 -18.68 7.41
CA VAL A 61 12.21 -19.42 6.16
C VAL A 61 12.15 -20.92 6.40
N ARG A 62 13.12 -21.49 7.14
CA ARG A 62 13.12 -22.92 7.49
C ARG A 62 11.86 -23.33 8.25
N ARG A 63 11.43 -22.53 9.22
CA ARG A 63 10.21 -22.80 9.97
C ARG A 63 8.96 -22.75 9.09
N LEU A 64 8.92 -21.82 8.14
CA LEU A 64 7.83 -21.77 7.15
C LEU A 64 7.83 -22.98 6.21
N ASP A 65 9.01 -23.46 5.81
CA ASP A 65 9.15 -24.69 5.01
C ASP A 65 8.65 -25.93 5.79
N GLU A 66 9.02 -26.05 7.07
CA GLU A 66 8.55 -27.12 7.95
C GLU A 66 7.02 -27.08 8.15
N LEU A 67 6.46 -25.89 8.39
CA LEU A 67 5.02 -25.70 8.58
C LEU A 67 4.21 -25.93 7.31
N ALA A 68 4.75 -25.56 6.15
CA ALA A 68 4.09 -25.77 4.87
C ALA A 68 4.01 -27.26 4.51
N GLY A 69 4.97 -28.08 4.94
CA GLY A 69 4.98 -29.52 4.70
C GLY A 69 4.73 -29.86 3.23
N SER A 70 3.69 -30.67 2.97
CA SER A 70 3.24 -31.05 1.62
C SER A 70 2.01 -30.27 1.11
N ASP A 71 1.69 -29.12 1.72
CA ASP A 71 0.57 -28.29 1.30
C ASP A 71 0.78 -27.74 -0.11
N LYS A 72 -0.24 -27.85 -0.96
CA LYS A 72 -0.27 -27.26 -2.31
C LYS A 72 -0.12 -25.74 -2.29
N ALA A 73 -0.58 -25.07 -1.24
CA ALA A 73 -0.44 -23.61 -1.10
C ALA A 73 0.98 -23.19 -0.69
N GLY A 74 1.72 -24.11 -0.05
CA GLY A 74 3.09 -23.92 0.39
C GLY A 74 3.28 -22.70 1.32
N ARG A 75 4.52 -22.19 1.37
CA ARG A 75 4.86 -20.99 2.14
C ARG A 75 4.00 -19.78 1.81
N SER A 76 3.68 -19.58 0.53
CA SER A 76 2.91 -18.41 0.08
C SER A 76 1.45 -18.45 0.55
N GLY A 77 0.89 -19.64 0.80
CA GLY A 77 -0.41 -19.77 1.47
C GLY A 77 -0.34 -19.30 2.91
N LEU A 78 0.61 -19.84 3.67
CA LEU A 78 0.81 -19.49 5.08
C LEU A 78 1.06 -17.99 5.29
N ILE A 79 1.87 -17.37 4.44
CA ILE A 79 2.16 -15.94 4.53
C ILE A 79 0.89 -15.11 4.28
N ARG A 80 0.08 -15.48 3.28
CA ARG A 80 -1.18 -14.77 2.98
C ARG A 80 -2.17 -14.87 4.14
N GLN A 81 -2.36 -16.07 4.67
CA GLN A 81 -3.22 -16.27 5.84
C GLN A 81 -2.74 -15.44 7.04
N ALA A 82 -1.44 -15.45 7.33
CA ALA A 82 -0.90 -14.68 8.45
C ALA A 82 -1.13 -13.16 8.28
N ILE A 83 -1.04 -12.65 7.04
CA ILE A 83 -1.34 -11.25 6.72
C ILE A 83 -2.83 -10.96 6.91
N GLU A 84 -3.72 -11.81 6.41
CA GLU A 84 -5.17 -11.64 6.58
C GLU A 84 -5.57 -11.63 8.05
N GLU A 85 -5.05 -12.57 8.84
CA GLU A 85 -5.32 -12.60 10.29
C GLU A 85 -4.76 -11.38 11.01
N PHE A 86 -3.58 -10.89 10.62
CA PHE A 86 -3.02 -9.65 11.16
C PHE A 86 -3.92 -8.46 10.84
N LEU A 87 -4.34 -8.31 9.58
CA LEU A 87 -5.23 -7.22 9.17
C LEU A 87 -6.58 -7.29 9.88
N GLN A 88 -7.17 -8.47 10.06
CA GLN A 88 -8.42 -8.64 10.80
C GLN A 88 -8.27 -8.23 12.27
N ARG A 89 -7.16 -8.61 12.91
CA ARG A 89 -6.88 -8.24 14.31
C ARG A 89 -6.65 -6.75 14.51
N HIS A 90 -6.10 -6.07 13.50
CA HIS A 90 -5.72 -4.66 13.58
C HIS A 90 -6.64 -3.71 12.77
N ALA A 91 -7.74 -4.21 12.20
CA ALA A 91 -8.67 -3.43 11.38
C ALA A 91 -9.29 -2.24 12.15
N GLY A 92 -9.36 -2.31 13.49
CA GLY A 92 -9.88 -1.24 14.34
C GLY A 92 -8.85 -0.19 14.77
N GLU A 93 -7.55 -0.42 14.59
CA GLU A 93 -6.49 0.50 15.04
C GLU A 93 -6.10 1.53 13.98
N ALA A 94 -6.37 1.26 12.70
CA ALA A 94 -6.05 2.18 11.59
C ALA A 94 -7.09 3.30 11.36
N ALA A 95 -8.22 3.27 12.09
CA ALA A 95 -9.32 4.23 11.98
C ALA A 95 -9.41 5.22 13.16
N ALA A 96 -8.39 5.25 14.04
CA ALA A 96 -8.32 6.09 15.24
C ALA A 96 -7.21 7.13 15.15
#